data_AF-A0A972CG25-F1
#
_entry.id   AF-A0A972CG25-F1
#
_cell.length_a   1.000
_cell.length_b   1.000
_cell.length_c   1.000
_cell.angle_alpha   90.00
_cell.angle_beta   90.00
_cell.angle_gamma   90.00
#
_symmetry.space_group_name_H-M   'P 1'
#
loop_
_entity.id
_entity.type
_entity.pdbx_description
1 polymer ?
#
loop_
_entity_poly.entity_id
_entity_poly.type
_entity_poly.pdbx_seq_one_letter_code
_entity_poly.pdbx_strand_id
1 'polypeptide(L)'
;MSLYAILGIKNEFKMRIDVPAIMRDNETRTIDVAPYLNVKVGRTMAPVRFLSEALGLVVEWLPESRQVVLTDGWQKIVLTVDSPEALVNDRVVTMDCAPQLLAPGRVFAPLRFICETSEQQ
;
A
#
# COMPACT_ATOMS: atom_id res chain seq x y z
N MET A 1 0.88 2.54 40.81
CA MET A 1 -0.25 2.29 39.90
C MET A 1 0.17 2.88 38.56
N SER A 2 0.72 2.08 37.65
CA SER A 2 1.22 2.59 36.36
C SER A 2 0.12 2.56 35.32
N LEU A 3 -0.24 3.74 34.82
CA LEU A 3 -1.18 3.93 33.71
C LEU A 3 -0.35 4.00 32.43
N TYR A 4 -0.40 2.95 31.62
CA TYR A 4 0.08 3.00 30.24
C TYR A 4 -0.93 3.83 29.43
N ALA A 5 -0.58 5.08 29.12
CA ALA A 5 -1.27 5.82 28.08
C ALA A 5 -0.96 5.13 26.74
N ILE A 6 -1.99 4.60 26.09
CA ILE A 6 -1.92 4.14 24.71
C ILE A 6 -1.57 5.37 23.87
N LEU A 7 -0.29 5.58 23.58
CA LEU A 7 0.14 6.52 22.55
C LEU A 7 -0.07 5.85 21.19
N GLY A 8 -1.34 5.64 20.83
CA GLY A 8 -1.71 5.18 19.51
C GLY A 8 -1.47 6.33 18.55
N ILE A 9 -0.46 6.19 17.67
CA ILE A 9 -0.20 7.12 16.59
C ILE A 9 -1.43 7.08 15.67
N LYS A 10 -2.37 8.01 15.80
CA LYS A 10 -3.46 8.19 14.84
C LYS A 10 -2.90 8.91 13.61
N ASN A 11 -2.23 8.18 12.73
CA ASN A 11 -1.87 8.71 11.41
C ASN A 11 -3.14 8.75 10.55
N GLU A 12 -3.76 9.92 10.40
CA GLU A 12 -4.87 10.09 9.46
C GLU A 12 -4.30 10.42 8.07
N PHE A 13 -4.55 9.55 7.09
CA PHE A 13 -4.19 9.79 5.70
C PHE A 13 -5.43 10.17 4.88
N LYS A 14 -5.38 11.33 4.23
CA LYS A 14 -6.41 11.74 3.25
C LYS A 14 -5.81 11.77 1.87
N MET A 15 -6.40 11.00 0.97
CA MET A 15 -6.08 11.00 -0.45
C MET A 15 -7.34 11.32 -1.25
N ARG A 16 -7.16 12.01 -2.37
CA ARG A 16 -8.23 12.24 -3.34
C ARG A 16 -7.91 11.49 -4.62
N ILE A 17 -8.90 10.77 -5.15
CA ILE A 17 -8.84 10.16 -6.47
C ILE A 17 -8.50 11.24 -7.51
N ASP A 18 -7.61 10.91 -8.44
CA ASP A 18 -7.11 11.77 -9.52
C ASP A 18 -6.38 13.04 -9.06
N VAL A 19 -6.04 13.13 -7.76
CA VAL A 19 -5.24 14.21 -7.20
C VAL A 19 -3.91 13.65 -6.67
N PRO A 20 -2.76 14.10 -7.20
CA PRO A 20 -1.44 13.65 -6.76
C PRO A 20 -1.00 14.35 -5.47
N ALA A 21 -1.88 14.42 -4.48
CA ALA A 21 -1.63 15.06 -3.20
C ALA A 21 -2.24 14.25 -2.06
N ILE A 22 -1.52 14.19 -0.96
CA ILE A 22 -1.91 13.46 0.24
C ILE A 22 -1.74 14.35 1.45
N MET A 23 -2.70 14.30 2.35
CA MET A 23 -2.62 14.98 3.63
C MET A 23 -2.34 13.95 4.72
N ARG A 24 -1.30 14.21 5.51
CA ARG A 24 -0.96 13.47 6.73
C ARG A 24 -0.82 14.48 7.85
N ASP A 25 -1.55 14.32 8.95
CA ASP A 25 -1.44 15.18 10.14
C ASP A 25 -1.51 16.69 9.83
N ASN A 26 -2.38 17.06 8.89
CA ASN A 26 -2.57 18.43 8.38
C ASN A 26 -1.43 19.00 7.50
N GLU A 27 -0.41 18.19 7.19
CA GLU A 27 0.62 18.50 6.19
C GLU A 27 0.24 17.90 4.82
N THR A 28 0.33 18.70 3.76
CA THR A 28 0.14 18.21 2.39
C THR A 28 1.47 17.84 1.76
N ARG A 29 1.56 16.64 1.18
CA ARG A 29 2.69 16.18 0.38
C ARG A 29 2.24 15.82 -1.03
N THR A 30 3.02 16.24 -2.02
CA THR A 30 2.81 15.86 -3.41
C THR A 30 3.40 14.48 -3.66
N ILE A 31 2.66 13.65 -4.37
CA ILE A 31 3.13 12.38 -4.92
C ILE A 31 3.23 12.52 -6.43
N ASP A 32 4.02 11.67 -7.08
CA ASP A 32 4.26 11.75 -8.52
C ASP A 32 3.15 11.10 -9.36
N VAL A 33 2.30 10.28 -8.74
CA VAL A 33 1.13 9.66 -9.36
C VAL A 33 -0.06 9.67 -8.42
N ALA A 34 -1.25 10.03 -8.92
CA ALA A 34 -2.47 10.02 -8.13
C ALA A 34 -3.03 8.60 -7.96
N PRO A 35 -3.70 8.29 -6.83
CA PRO A 35 -4.57 7.12 -6.77
C PRO A 35 -5.74 7.30 -7.74
N TYR A 36 -6.25 6.20 -8.28
CA TYR A 36 -7.35 6.23 -9.25
C TYR A 36 -8.39 5.15 -8.96
N LEU A 37 -9.61 5.33 -9.48
CA LEU A 37 -10.64 4.28 -9.43
C LEU A 37 -10.53 3.39 -10.68
N ASN A 38 -10.24 2.11 -10.50
CA ASN A 38 -10.38 1.15 -11.58
C ASN A 38 -11.88 0.81 -11.76
N VAL A 39 -12.51 1.46 -12.73
CA VAL A 39 -13.95 1.34 -13.00
C VAL A 39 -14.39 -0.06 -13.44
N LYS A 40 -13.49 -0.89 -13.97
CA LYS A 40 -13.82 -2.25 -14.40
C LYS A 40 -14.03 -3.21 -13.23
N VAL A 41 -13.29 -3.01 -12.14
CA VAL A 41 -13.33 -3.87 -10.94
C VAL A 41 -13.94 -3.16 -9.72
N GLY A 42 -14.19 -1.85 -9.80
CA GLY A 42 -14.72 -1.06 -8.69
C GLY A 42 -13.79 -1.03 -7.48
N ARG A 43 -12.48 -0.82 -7.71
CA ARG A 43 -11.47 -0.73 -6.65
C ARG A 43 -10.62 0.52 -6.80
N THR A 44 -10.36 1.19 -5.67
CA THR A 44 -9.39 2.28 -5.61
C THR A 44 -7.99 1.70 -5.63
N MET A 45 -7.22 2.11 -6.63
CA MET A 45 -5.84 1.69 -6.86
C MET A 45 -4.92 2.80 -6.36
N ALA A 46 -4.00 2.45 -5.46
CA ALA A 46 -3.07 3.41 -4.86
C ALA A 46 -1.61 3.02 -5.18
N PRO A 47 -0.70 4.01 -5.32
CA PRO A 47 0.73 3.73 -5.50
C PRO A 47 1.28 2.96 -4.30
N VAL A 48 1.81 1.76 -4.54
CA VAL A 48 2.21 0.84 -3.48
C VAL A 48 3.27 1.45 -2.58
N ARG A 49 4.34 2.00 -3.17
CA ARG A 49 5.47 2.55 -2.40
C ARG A 49 5.03 3.62 -1.41
N PHE A 50 4.30 4.61 -1.91
CA PHE A 50 3.83 5.71 -1.06
C PHE A 50 3.01 5.18 0.12
N LEU A 51 2.03 4.33 -0.17
CA LEU A 51 1.11 3.83 0.85
C LEU A 51 1.83 2.97 1.89
N SER A 52 2.70 2.07 1.43
CA SER A 52 3.44 1.17 2.31
C SER A 52 4.45 1.92 3.19
N GLU A 53 5.21 2.88 2.64
CA GLU A 53 6.11 3.73 3.43
C GLU A 53 5.36 4.57 4.46
N ALA A 54 4.17 5.08 4.09
CA ALA A 54 3.29 5.80 5.00
C ALA A 54 2.82 4.93 6.19
N LEU A 55 2.67 3.63 5.96
CA LEU A 55 2.33 2.61 6.97
C LEU A 55 3.56 2.08 7.73
N GLY A 56 4.77 2.57 7.44
CA GLY A 56 6.01 2.17 8.11
C GLY A 56 6.70 0.94 7.52
N LEU A 57 6.26 0.47 6.35
CA LEU A 57 6.86 -0.64 5.63
C LEU A 57 8.04 -0.14 4.76
N VAL A 58 9.10 -0.93 4.71
CA VAL A 58 10.18 -0.83 3.71
C VAL A 58 9.70 -1.45 2.41
N VAL A 59 10.04 -0.82 1.29
CA VAL A 59 9.57 -1.23 -0.04
C VAL A 59 10.74 -1.51 -0.96
N GLU A 60 10.84 -2.74 -1.44
CA GLU A 60 11.82 -3.19 -2.41
C GLU A 60 11.12 -3.59 -3.73
N TRP A 61 11.73 -3.22 -4.86
CA TRP A 61 11.29 -3.65 -6.18
C TRP A 61 12.30 -4.64 -6.76
N LEU A 62 11.82 -5.84 -7.08
CA LEU A 62 12.59 -6.91 -7.71
C LEU A 62 12.19 -6.98 -9.20
N PRO A 63 12.99 -6.39 -10.11
CA PRO A 63 12.62 -6.28 -11.52
C PRO A 63 12.58 -7.65 -12.22
N GLU A 64 13.45 -8.59 -11.86
CA GLU A 64 13.53 -9.90 -12.52
C GLU A 64 12.25 -10.71 -12.32
N SER A 65 11.67 -10.67 -11.12
CA SER A 65 10.43 -11.37 -10.79
C SER A 65 9.18 -10.51 -10.93
N ARG A 66 9.33 -9.21 -11.27
CA ARG A 66 8.26 -8.21 -11.28
C ARG A 66 7.51 -8.15 -9.94
N GLN A 67 8.27 -8.18 -8.84
CA GLN A 67 7.72 -8.22 -7.49
C GLN A 67 8.00 -6.93 -6.72
N VAL A 68 7.00 -6.49 -5.95
CA VAL A 68 7.18 -5.53 -4.87
C VAL A 68 7.18 -6.29 -3.55
N VAL A 69 8.26 -6.17 -2.79
CA VAL A 69 8.39 -6.75 -1.46
C VAL A 69 8.21 -5.62 -0.44
N LEU A 70 7.25 -5.79 0.45
CA LEU A 70 6.95 -4.87 1.55
C LEU A 70 7.32 -5.57 2.85
N THR A 71 8.15 -4.95 3.68
CA THR A 71 8.58 -5.55 4.95
C THR A 71 8.59 -4.56 6.09
N ASP A 72 8.33 -5.05 7.28
CA ASP A 72 8.78 -4.42 8.53
C ASP A 72 9.50 -5.46 9.40
N GLY A 73 9.62 -5.21 10.71
CA GLY A 73 10.24 -6.14 11.65
C GLY A 73 9.47 -7.45 11.88
N TRP A 74 8.23 -7.56 11.40
CA TRP A 74 7.28 -8.63 11.76
C TRP A 74 6.56 -9.23 10.55
N GLN A 75 6.43 -8.48 9.48
CA GLN A 75 5.61 -8.81 8.33
C GLN A 75 6.42 -8.73 7.03
N LYS A 76 6.10 -9.66 6.12
CA LYS A 76 6.55 -9.65 4.73
C LYS A 76 5.35 -9.83 3.81
N ILE A 77 5.11 -8.86 2.93
CA ILE A 77 4.12 -8.92 1.86
C ILE A 77 4.85 -8.93 0.53
N VAL A 78 4.54 -9.89 -0.35
CA VAL A 78 5.06 -9.95 -1.71
C VAL A 78 3.91 -9.79 -2.68
N LEU A 79 3.96 -8.73 -3.47
CA LEU A 79 3.03 -8.46 -4.55
C LEU A 79 3.71 -8.79 -5.88
N THR A 80 3.08 -9.61 -6.71
CA THR A 80 3.57 -9.86 -8.07
C THR A 80 2.71 -9.08 -9.06
N VAL A 81 3.32 -8.30 -9.94
CA VAL A 81 2.59 -7.51 -10.94
C VAL A 81 1.77 -8.43 -11.85
N ASP A 82 0.54 -8.03 -12.15
CA ASP A 82 -0.46 -8.75 -12.94
C ASP A 82 -0.95 -10.08 -12.31
N SER A 83 -0.52 -10.42 -11.10
CA SER A 83 -1.03 -11.57 -10.33
C SER A 83 -2.02 -11.12 -9.25
N PRO A 84 -3.20 -11.75 -9.13
CA PRO A 84 -4.08 -11.53 -8.00
C PRO A 84 -3.56 -12.22 -6.73
N GLU A 85 -2.55 -13.08 -6.80
CA GLU A 85 -1.96 -13.75 -5.65
C GLU A 85 -0.83 -12.91 -5.05
N ALA A 86 -0.93 -12.66 -3.75
CA ALA A 86 0.11 -12.09 -2.92
C ALA A 86 0.58 -13.12 -1.89
N LEU A 87 1.81 -12.98 -1.41
CA LEU A 87 2.28 -13.72 -0.23
C LEU A 87 2.25 -12.78 0.97
N VAL A 88 1.61 -13.18 2.05
CA VAL A 88 1.63 -12.48 3.35
C VAL A 88 2.21 -13.46 4.36
N ASN A 89 3.44 -13.20 4.83
CA ASN A 89 4.18 -14.11 5.71
C ASN A 89 4.19 -15.55 5.16
N ASP A 90 4.57 -15.67 3.89
CA ASP A 90 4.64 -16.93 3.11
C ASP A 90 3.29 -17.64 2.87
N ARG A 91 2.16 -17.05 3.30
CA ARG A 91 0.81 -17.55 2.98
C ARG A 91 0.27 -16.86 1.73
N VAL A 92 -0.32 -17.64 0.83
CA VAL A 92 -0.99 -17.11 -0.35
C VAL A 92 -2.30 -16.43 0.07
N VAL A 93 -2.46 -15.17 -0.33
CA VAL A 93 -3.69 -14.38 -0.17
C VAL A 93 -4.10 -13.82 -1.52
N THR A 94 -5.37 -13.98 -1.88
CA THR A 94 -5.91 -13.50 -3.15
C THR A 94 -6.48 -12.07 -3.02
N MET A 95 -6.15 -11.23 -4.00
CA MET A 95 -6.66 -9.87 -4.17
C MET A 95 -7.81 -9.84 -5.18
N ASP A 96 -8.82 -9.02 -4.93
CA ASP A 96 -9.92 -8.76 -5.87
C ASP A 96 -9.47 -8.13 -7.20
N CYS A 97 -8.29 -7.49 -7.20
CA CYS A 97 -7.67 -6.92 -8.40
C CYS A 97 -6.15 -7.04 -8.28
N ALA A 98 -5.52 -7.51 -9.34
CA ALA A 98 -4.07 -7.64 -9.41
C ALA A 98 -3.36 -6.27 -9.35
N PRO A 99 -2.14 -6.20 -8.79
CA PRO A 99 -1.28 -5.04 -8.88
C PRO A 99 -0.91 -4.75 -10.34
N GLN A 100 -0.79 -3.46 -10.70
CA GLN A 100 -0.51 -3.03 -12.07
C GLN A 100 0.69 -2.11 -12.12
N LEU A 101 1.57 -2.31 -13.10
CA LEU A 101 2.66 -1.40 -13.41
C LEU A 101 2.21 -0.41 -14.48
N LEU A 102 2.07 0.88 -14.12
CA LEU A 102 1.64 1.94 -15.02
C LEU A 102 2.72 3.02 -15.20
N ALA A 103 2.69 3.74 -16.32
CA ALA A 103 3.57 4.89 -16.56
C ALA A 103 3.39 5.95 -15.46
N PRO A 104 4.47 6.57 -14.92
CA PRO A 104 5.87 6.54 -15.38
C PRO A 104 6.74 5.43 -14.74
N GLY A 105 6.18 4.27 -14.41
CA GLY A 105 6.89 3.16 -13.75
C GLY A 105 6.54 3.07 -12.27
N ARG A 106 5.24 3.05 -11.98
CA ARG A 106 4.71 2.94 -10.62
C ARG A 106 3.79 1.72 -10.52
N VAL A 107 3.96 0.96 -9.45
CA VAL A 107 3.08 -0.16 -9.13
C VAL A 107 1.91 0.34 -8.32
N PHE A 108 0.70 -0.02 -8.75
CA PHE A 108 -0.55 0.27 -8.09
C PHE A 108 -1.18 -1.01 -7.57
N ALA A 109 -1.73 -1.00 -6.37
CA ALA A 109 -2.47 -2.13 -5.81
C ALA A 109 -3.79 -1.65 -5.19
N PRO A 110 -4.76 -2.55 -4.93
CA PRO A 110 -5.99 -2.19 -4.24
C PRO A 110 -5.68 -1.60 -2.86
N LEU A 111 -6.09 -0.36 -2.63
CA LEU A 111 -5.85 0.38 -1.38
C LEU A 111 -6.24 -0.45 -0.15
N ARG A 112 -7.44 -1.06 -0.20
CA ARG A 112 -7.97 -1.91 0.86
C ARG A 112 -7.00 -3.04 1.23
N PHE A 113 -6.46 -3.74 0.24
CA PHE A 113 -5.60 -4.88 0.49
C PHE A 113 -4.34 -4.48 1.25
N ILE A 114 -3.69 -3.39 0.84
CA ILE A 114 -2.47 -2.91 1.50
C ILE A 114 -2.75 -2.48 2.94
N CYS A 115 -3.88 -1.79 3.18
CA CYS A 115 -4.27 -1.38 4.53
C CYS A 115 -4.59 -2.60 5.42
N GLU A 116 -5.47 -3.49 4.96
CA GLU A 116 -5.89 -4.65 5.75
C GLU A 116 -4.74 -5.61 6.05
N THR A 117 -3.82 -5.80 5.09
CA THR A 117 -2.66 -6.67 5.32
C THR A 117 -1.68 -6.04 6.31
N SER A 118 -1.44 -4.73 6.25
CA SER A 118 -0.54 -4.04 7.18
C SER A 118 -1.02 -4.01 8.64
N GLU A 119 -2.33 -4.20 8.87
CA GLU A 119 -2.94 -4.17 10.20
C GLU A 119 -3.06 -5.56 10.86
N GLN A 120 -2.80 -6.63 10.11
CA GLN A 120 -2.87 -8.01 10.62
C GLN A 120 -1.65 -8.33 11.50
N GLN A 121 -1.76 -7.99 12.77
CA GLN A 121 -0.95 -8.46 13.90
C GLN A 121 -1.64 -9.61 14.63
#